data_AF-A0A7L7MG72-F1
#
_entry.id   AF-A0A7L7MG72-F1
#
_cell.length_a   1.000
_cell.length_b   1.000
_cell.length_c   1.000
_cell.angle_alpha   90.00
_cell.angle_beta   90.00
_cell.angle_gamma   90.00
#
_symmetry.space_group_name_H-M   'P 1'
#
loop_
_entity.id
_entity.type
_entity.pdbx_description
1 polymer ?
#
loop_
_entity_poly.entity_id
_entity_poly.type
_entity_poly.pdbx_seq_one_letter_code
_entity_poly.pdbx_strand_id
1 'polypeptide(L)'
;MFILARLPGVAAAKRDRSGGGSRTGPGGWDAEGVSEQQLSIRFDPQLWLFLPPRRRRAEARPAPWDGTSSLGHVVQSLGVPLTETGTLTVDGRPALPSQRPPAGATVDVPAVRRPQALPVSPPRFLLDVHLGSLARRLRLVGVSARYSNDADDPDLVDLANEEGRILLTQDHGLLKRRNLHLGAYVRGSRPDDQLADVLERFAPPLAPWTRCTACDGPLVPVDKAEIAQQLRPGTRRTYDTFARCSSCGRPYWHGAHTRHLEAVVDAAARVSARSTG
;
A
#
# COMPACT_ATOMS: atom_id res chain seq x y z
N MET A 1 -26.49 7.36 -3.39
CA MET A 1 -25.69 6.20 -3.86
C MET A 1 -25.36 6.45 -5.34
N PHE A 2 -24.10 6.46 -5.78
CA PHE A 2 -23.62 7.33 -6.87
C PHE A 2 -22.58 6.65 -7.80
N ILE A 3 -22.78 6.55 -9.13
CA ILE A 3 -21.86 5.93 -10.11
C ILE A 3 -21.28 6.92 -11.11
N LEU A 4 -20.03 6.65 -11.48
CA LEU A 4 -19.20 7.30 -12.50
C LEU A 4 -19.45 6.79 -13.93
N ALA A 5 -19.57 7.72 -14.87
CA ALA A 5 -19.20 7.48 -16.27
C ALA A 5 -17.80 8.04 -16.55
N ARG A 6 -16.92 7.24 -17.18
CA ARG A 6 -15.61 7.63 -17.73
C ARG A 6 -15.79 8.17 -19.16
N LEU A 7 -15.16 9.29 -19.49
CA LEU A 7 -14.92 9.74 -20.87
C LEU A 7 -13.46 9.39 -21.27
N PRO A 8 -13.17 9.16 -22.56
CA PRO A 8 -11.88 8.64 -23.04
C PRO A 8 -10.76 9.70 -22.97
N GLY A 9 -9.52 9.21 -22.96
CA GLY A 9 -8.31 9.92 -22.59
C GLY A 9 -7.73 10.86 -23.65
N VAL A 10 -6.85 11.73 -23.18
CA VAL A 10 -5.98 12.59 -24.00
C VAL A 10 -4.56 12.02 -23.90
N ALA A 11 -3.92 11.88 -25.05
CA ALA A 11 -2.68 11.16 -25.28
C ALA A 11 -1.45 11.86 -24.68
N ALA A 12 -0.52 11.06 -24.15
CA ALA A 12 0.80 11.47 -23.72
C ALA A 12 1.76 11.57 -24.92
N ALA A 13 2.51 12.68 -24.99
CA ALA A 13 3.58 12.88 -25.97
C ALA A 13 4.88 12.22 -25.49
N LYS A 14 5.38 11.28 -26.29
CA LYS A 14 6.64 10.55 -26.10
C LYS A 14 7.81 11.47 -26.48
N ARG A 15 8.77 11.70 -25.57
CA ARG A 15 10.09 12.24 -25.92
C ARG A 15 11.13 11.15 -25.80
N ASP A 16 11.84 10.98 -26.89
CA ASP A 16 12.97 10.07 -27.08
C ASP A 16 14.26 10.76 -26.62
N ARG A 17 15.10 10.06 -25.86
CA ARG A 17 16.51 10.41 -25.65
C ARG A 17 17.33 9.13 -25.53
N SER A 18 18.12 8.92 -26.57
CA SER A 18 19.18 7.95 -26.73
C SER A 18 20.50 8.44 -26.10
N GLY A 19 21.30 7.48 -25.64
CA GLY A 19 22.68 7.61 -25.14
C GLY A 19 22.92 6.47 -24.14
N GLY A 20 23.83 5.50 -24.31
CA GLY A 20 25.10 5.48 -25.03
C GLY A 20 26.22 5.43 -23.99
N GLY A 21 26.81 4.24 -23.72
CA GLY A 21 27.99 4.14 -22.87
C GLY A 21 28.26 2.75 -22.27
N SER A 22 29.17 2.00 -22.90
CA SER A 22 29.84 0.82 -22.36
C SER A 22 31.08 1.20 -21.53
N ARG A 23 31.49 0.33 -20.59
CA ARG A 23 32.88 0.00 -20.12
C ARG A 23 32.80 -0.79 -18.80
N THR A 24 33.12 -2.09 -18.80
CA THR A 24 34.41 -2.70 -18.33
C THR A 24 34.75 -2.42 -16.86
N GLY A 25 34.83 -3.48 -16.05
CA GLY A 25 35.50 -3.50 -14.73
C GLY A 25 37.03 -3.33 -14.85
N PRO A 26 37.87 -3.65 -13.85
CA PRO A 26 37.67 -4.55 -12.70
C PRO A 26 38.14 -3.96 -11.34
N GLY A 27 38.07 -4.73 -10.25
CA GLY A 27 38.75 -4.36 -9.01
C GLY A 27 38.28 -5.18 -7.82
N GLY A 28 38.95 -6.31 -7.60
CA GLY A 28 38.84 -7.11 -6.38
C GLY A 28 39.28 -6.32 -5.17
N TRP A 29 38.54 -6.50 -4.07
CA TRP A 29 38.95 -6.12 -2.74
C TRP A 29 39.06 -7.40 -1.94
N ASP A 30 40.28 -7.74 -1.56
CA ASP A 30 40.62 -8.82 -0.67
C ASP A 30 39.99 -8.53 0.71
N ALA A 31 38.99 -9.32 1.09
CA ALA A 31 38.39 -9.26 2.41
C ALA A 31 39.15 -10.23 3.33
N GLU A 32 40.19 -9.71 3.98
CA GLU A 32 40.79 -10.34 5.16
C GLU A 32 39.73 -10.51 6.26
N GLY A 33 39.32 -11.76 6.49
CA GLY A 33 39.05 -12.31 7.81
C GLY A 33 38.11 -11.54 8.74
N VAL A 34 36.96 -11.06 8.25
CA VAL A 34 35.85 -10.77 9.16
C VAL A 34 35.40 -12.11 9.70
N SER A 35 35.61 -12.35 11.00
CA SER A 35 34.95 -13.48 11.67
C SER A 35 33.47 -13.39 11.33
N GLU A 36 32.93 -14.31 10.52
CA GLU A 36 31.52 -14.33 10.17
C GLU A 36 30.74 -14.65 11.46
N GLN A 37 30.47 -13.62 12.24
CA GLN A 37 29.58 -13.73 13.38
C GLN A 37 28.18 -13.93 12.78
N GLN A 38 27.52 -15.00 13.19
CA GLN A 38 26.22 -15.35 12.64
C GLN A 38 25.14 -15.06 13.68
N LEU A 39 23.99 -14.62 13.19
CA LEU A 39 22.75 -14.58 13.94
C LEU A 39 21.88 -15.75 13.53
N SER A 40 21.08 -16.27 14.45
CA SER A 40 20.05 -17.27 14.16
C SER A 40 18.71 -16.56 13.97
N ILE A 41 18.21 -16.42 12.74
CA ILE A 41 17.03 -15.58 12.46
C ILE A 41 15.84 -16.43 12.03
N ARG A 42 14.70 -16.22 12.68
CA ARG A 42 13.41 -16.84 12.37
C ARG A 42 12.43 -15.79 11.87
N PHE A 43 11.79 -16.06 10.74
CA PHE A 43 10.76 -15.19 10.17
C PHE A 43 9.39 -15.85 10.29
N ASP A 44 8.39 -15.04 10.64
CA ASP A 44 6.99 -15.43 10.54
C ASP A 44 6.66 -15.90 9.10
N PRO A 45 5.89 -16.98 8.92
CA PRO A 45 5.48 -17.46 7.60
C PRO A 45 4.83 -16.40 6.71
N GLN A 46 4.14 -15.41 7.28
CA GLN A 46 3.53 -14.31 6.53
C GLN A 46 4.56 -13.38 5.87
N LEU A 47 5.83 -13.41 6.31
CA LEU A 47 6.93 -12.63 5.74
C LEU A 47 7.70 -13.38 4.65
N TRP A 48 7.42 -14.67 4.43
CA TRP A 48 8.14 -15.49 3.46
C TRP A 48 8.04 -14.96 2.03
N LEU A 49 7.02 -14.18 1.69
CA LEU A 49 6.86 -13.56 0.38
C LEU A 49 8.02 -12.59 0.03
N PHE A 50 8.63 -11.96 1.04
CA PHE A 50 9.77 -11.06 0.87
C PHE A 50 11.11 -11.81 0.80
N LEU A 51 11.13 -13.07 1.24
CA LEU A 51 12.35 -13.85 1.39
C LEU A 51 12.67 -14.68 0.13
N PRO A 52 13.95 -14.92 -0.16
CA PRO A 52 14.35 -15.91 -1.17
C PRO A 52 13.90 -17.32 -0.74
N PRO A 53 13.61 -18.23 -1.69
CA PRO A 53 13.05 -19.56 -1.39
C PRO A 53 13.81 -20.36 -0.31
N ARG A 54 15.15 -20.24 -0.29
CA ARG A 54 16.04 -20.89 0.69
C ARG A 54 15.82 -20.47 2.15
N ARG A 55 15.13 -19.36 2.41
CA ARG A 55 14.84 -18.83 3.75
C ARG A 55 13.36 -18.95 4.15
N ARG A 56 12.49 -19.49 3.29
CA ARG A 56 11.06 -19.69 3.57
C ARG A 56 10.85 -20.97 4.38
N ARG A 57 11.22 -20.92 5.66
CA ARG A 57 11.25 -22.05 6.59
C ARG A 57 10.84 -21.57 7.99
N ALA A 58 10.25 -22.48 8.78
CA ALA A 58 9.79 -22.15 10.12
C ALA A 58 10.94 -22.13 11.13
N GLU A 59 12.01 -22.87 10.84
CA GLU A 59 13.20 -22.93 11.68
C GLU A 59 14.05 -21.67 11.54
N ALA A 60 14.76 -21.33 12.61
CA ALA A 60 15.74 -20.26 12.58
C ALA A 60 16.91 -20.64 11.65
N ARG A 61 17.42 -19.68 10.89
CA ARG A 61 18.51 -19.90 9.93
C ARG A 61 19.66 -18.95 10.19
N PRO A 62 20.91 -19.40 9.98
CA PRO A 62 22.05 -18.52 10.02
C PRO A 62 21.89 -17.32 9.08
N ALA A 63 22.23 -16.13 9.57
CA ALA A 63 22.29 -14.91 8.81
C ALA A 63 23.66 -14.24 9.03
N PRO A 64 24.33 -13.77 7.95
CA PRO A 64 25.56 -13.01 8.08
C PRO A 64 25.34 -11.76 8.94
N TRP A 65 26.26 -11.49 9.85
CA TRP A 65 26.29 -10.28 10.66
C TRP A 65 27.73 -9.82 10.88
N ASP A 66 27.95 -8.52 10.73
CA ASP A 66 29.29 -7.91 10.74
C ASP A 66 29.75 -7.43 12.13
N GLY A 67 28.99 -7.74 13.20
CA GLY A 67 29.27 -7.27 14.56
C GLY A 67 28.75 -5.86 14.89
N THR A 68 28.34 -5.07 13.89
CA THR A 68 28.03 -3.64 14.05
C THR A 68 26.66 -3.24 13.50
N SER A 69 26.10 -4.05 12.60
CA SER A 69 24.80 -3.88 11.99
C SER A 69 23.68 -3.97 13.02
N SER A 70 22.72 -3.04 12.94
CA SER A 70 21.52 -3.10 13.76
C SER A 70 20.58 -4.22 13.31
N LEU A 71 19.67 -4.65 14.19
CA LEU A 71 18.62 -5.62 13.86
C LEU A 71 17.85 -5.22 12.60
N GLY A 72 17.44 -3.96 12.53
CA GLY A 72 16.69 -3.43 11.40
C GLY A 72 17.46 -3.52 10.09
N HIS A 73 18.77 -3.27 10.12
CA HIS A 73 19.63 -3.41 8.95
C HIS A 73 19.71 -4.87 8.48
N VAL A 74 19.92 -5.81 9.41
CA VAL A 74 19.98 -7.25 9.10
C VAL A 74 18.65 -7.75 8.51
N VAL A 75 17.52 -7.37 9.12
CA VAL A 75 16.19 -7.78 8.62
C VAL A 75 15.94 -7.26 7.21
N GLN A 76 16.26 -5.99 6.93
CA GLN A 76 16.08 -5.41 5.61
C GLN A 76 17.05 -5.96 4.56
N SER A 77 18.30 -6.27 4.94
CA SER A 77 19.29 -6.86 4.02
C SER A 77 18.89 -8.28 3.59
N LEU A 78 18.13 -8.98 4.44
CA LEU A 78 17.50 -10.26 4.13
C LEU A 78 16.24 -10.15 3.26
N GLY A 79 15.74 -8.93 3.05
CA GLY A 79 14.68 -8.60 2.10
C GLY A 79 13.37 -8.11 2.74
N VAL A 80 13.20 -8.22 4.06
CA VAL A 80 11.95 -7.90 4.74
C VAL A 80 11.89 -6.42 5.12
N PRO A 81 10.91 -5.64 4.61
CA PRO A 81 10.72 -4.26 5.07
C PRO A 81 10.27 -4.21 6.53
N LEU A 82 10.81 -3.27 7.32
CA LEU A 82 10.43 -3.12 8.74
C LEU A 82 8.98 -2.67 8.93
N THR A 83 8.38 -2.08 7.90
CA THR A 83 6.95 -1.74 7.84
C THR A 83 6.04 -2.97 7.86
N GLU A 84 6.59 -4.16 7.60
CA GLU A 84 5.88 -5.44 7.60
C GLU A 84 6.15 -6.28 8.84
N THR A 85 7.07 -5.85 9.70
CA THR A 85 7.44 -6.58 10.92
C THR A 85 6.68 -6.08 12.15
N GLY A 86 6.31 -7.00 13.03
CA GLY A 86 5.87 -6.68 14.39
C GLY A 86 7.06 -6.35 15.31
N THR A 87 6.84 -6.45 16.61
CA THR A 87 7.91 -6.26 17.61
C THR A 87 8.98 -7.34 17.47
N LEU A 88 10.18 -6.96 17.03
CA LEU A 88 11.33 -7.86 16.96
C LEU A 88 11.70 -8.37 18.35
N THR A 89 12.20 -9.60 18.45
CA THR A 89 12.75 -10.13 19.70
C THR A 89 14.15 -10.69 19.51
N VAL A 90 14.98 -10.52 20.53
CA VAL A 90 16.33 -11.12 20.64
C VAL A 90 16.32 -12.00 21.88
N ASP A 91 16.56 -13.30 21.68
CA ASP A 91 16.53 -14.33 22.73
C ASP A 91 15.23 -14.25 23.57
N GLY A 92 14.10 -14.06 22.88
CA GLY A 92 12.77 -13.96 23.48
C GLY A 92 12.42 -12.60 24.11
N ARG A 93 13.33 -11.62 24.11
CA ARG A 93 13.07 -10.27 24.66
C ARG A 93 12.79 -9.24 23.57
N PRO A 94 11.78 -8.36 23.72
CA PRO A 94 11.53 -7.27 22.78
C PRO A 94 12.77 -6.42 22.52
N ALA A 95 13.02 -6.08 21.25
CA ALA A 95 14.17 -5.30 20.83
C ALA A 95 13.78 -4.25 19.77
N LEU A 96 14.46 -3.11 19.80
CA LEU A 96 14.25 -2.04 18.82
C LEU A 96 15.03 -2.34 17.52
N PRO A 97 14.53 -1.93 16.34
CA PRO A 97 15.28 -2.09 15.09
C PRO A 97 16.65 -1.38 15.08
N SER A 98 16.85 -0.36 15.91
CA SER A 98 18.13 0.35 16.06
C SER A 98 19.14 -0.40 16.94
N GLN A 99 18.71 -1.39 17.72
CA GLN A 99 19.57 -2.14 18.62
C GLN A 99 20.53 -3.05 17.86
N ARG A 100 21.74 -3.23 18.40
CA ARG A 100 22.69 -4.24 17.92
C ARG A 100 22.50 -5.53 18.73
N PRO A 101 22.27 -6.68 18.08
CA PRO A 101 22.17 -7.95 18.79
C PRO A 101 23.55 -8.41 19.31
N PRO A 102 23.60 -9.25 20.36
CA PRO A 102 24.81 -9.97 20.70
C PRO A 102 25.13 -11.05 19.65
N ALA A 103 26.41 -11.42 19.54
CA ALA A 103 26.85 -12.47 18.62
C ALA A 103 26.15 -13.81 18.93
N GLY A 104 25.71 -14.53 17.89
CA GLY A 104 25.06 -15.84 18.06
C GLY A 104 23.62 -15.79 18.57
N ALA A 105 23.05 -14.60 18.81
CA ALA A 105 21.70 -14.46 19.32
C ALA A 105 20.63 -15.02 18.36
N THR A 106 19.51 -15.45 18.93
CA THR A 106 18.32 -15.83 18.17
C THR A 106 17.41 -14.62 18.01
N VAL A 107 17.11 -14.25 16.76
CA VAL A 107 16.23 -13.13 16.41
C VAL A 107 14.93 -13.67 15.85
N ASP A 108 13.80 -13.30 16.44
CA ASP A 108 12.49 -13.56 15.85
C ASP A 108 11.95 -12.28 15.20
N VAL A 109 11.44 -12.47 13.98
CA VAL A 109 10.88 -11.41 13.15
C VAL A 109 9.40 -11.76 12.92
N PRO A 110 8.50 -11.38 13.83
CA PRO A 110 7.06 -11.57 13.63
C PRO A 110 6.55 -10.66 12.52
N ALA A 111 5.46 -11.05 11.86
CA ALA A 111 4.73 -10.15 10.97
C ALA A 111 3.93 -9.10 11.76
N VAL A 112 3.55 -8.00 11.10
CA VAL A 112 2.57 -7.07 11.65
C VAL A 112 1.29 -7.80 12.05
N ARG A 113 0.80 -7.53 13.27
CA ARG A 113 -0.50 -8.05 13.69
C ARG A 113 -1.61 -7.42 12.85
N ARG A 114 -2.63 -8.21 12.53
CA ARG A 114 -3.81 -7.78 11.77
C ARG A 114 -5.08 -8.04 12.61
N PRO A 115 -6.00 -7.07 12.72
CA PRO A 115 -5.88 -5.68 12.25
C PRO A 115 -4.72 -4.94 12.93
N GLN A 116 -4.04 -4.11 12.16
CA GLN A 116 -2.91 -3.31 12.58
C GLN A 116 -3.43 -2.06 13.30
N ALA A 117 -3.04 -1.88 14.56
CA ALA A 117 -3.30 -0.64 15.28
C ALA A 117 -2.53 0.51 14.62
N LEU A 118 -3.23 1.62 14.39
CA LEU A 118 -2.68 2.80 13.73
C LEU A 118 -2.66 3.99 14.67
N PRO A 119 -1.65 4.88 14.56
CA PRO A 119 -1.59 6.09 15.36
C PRO A 119 -2.64 7.13 14.93
N VAL A 120 -3.27 6.96 13.75
CA VAL A 120 -4.25 7.88 13.17
C VAL A 120 -5.53 7.15 12.81
N SER A 121 -6.68 7.75 13.18
CA SER A 121 -8.02 7.25 12.84
C SER A 121 -8.92 8.41 12.41
N PRO A 122 -9.69 8.28 11.31
CA PRO A 122 -9.66 7.17 10.35
C PRO A 122 -8.36 7.18 9.53
N PRO A 123 -7.86 6.01 9.10
CA PRO A 123 -6.66 5.94 8.29
C PRO A 123 -6.86 6.58 6.92
N ARG A 124 -5.80 7.22 6.43
CA ARG A 124 -5.71 7.79 5.09
C ARG A 124 -4.56 7.14 4.34
N PHE A 125 -4.79 6.80 3.08
CA PHE A 125 -3.81 6.11 2.26
C PHE A 125 -3.26 7.03 1.17
N LEU A 126 -2.01 6.80 0.81
CA LEU A 126 -1.38 7.23 -0.43
C LEU A 126 -0.99 5.96 -1.17
N LEU A 127 -1.35 5.85 -2.44
CA LEU A 127 -1.06 4.66 -3.24
C LEU A 127 0.01 4.97 -4.27
N ASP A 128 0.90 4.01 -4.49
CA ASP A 128 1.86 4.05 -5.58
C ASP A 128 1.15 4.13 -6.96
N VAL A 129 1.94 4.45 -8.00
CA VAL A 129 1.47 4.64 -9.37
C VAL A 129 0.87 3.37 -10.00
N HIS A 130 1.15 2.18 -9.46
CA HIS A 130 0.68 0.89 -9.99
C HIS A 130 -0.66 0.46 -9.36
N LEU A 131 -1.07 1.10 -8.27
CA LEU A 131 -2.25 0.74 -7.49
C LEU A 131 -3.49 1.62 -7.78
N GLY A 132 -3.56 2.24 -8.95
CA GLY A 132 -4.69 3.11 -9.33
C GLY A 132 -6.06 2.42 -9.32
N SER A 133 -6.12 1.12 -9.65
CA SER A 133 -7.35 0.34 -9.55
C SER A 133 -7.79 0.14 -8.10
N LEU A 134 -6.84 -0.11 -7.19
CA LEU A 134 -7.09 -0.21 -5.75
C LEU A 134 -7.55 1.14 -5.17
N ALA A 135 -6.91 2.25 -5.57
CA ALA A 135 -7.30 3.59 -5.13
C ALA A 135 -8.78 3.87 -5.44
N ARG A 136 -9.23 3.52 -6.66
CA ARG A 136 -10.64 3.66 -7.06
C ARG A 136 -11.59 2.84 -6.20
N ARG A 137 -11.18 1.65 -5.77
CA ARG A 137 -11.98 0.74 -4.95
C ARG A 137 -12.05 1.18 -3.49
N LEU A 138 -10.93 1.65 -2.91
CA LEU A 138 -10.92 2.26 -1.58
C LEU A 138 -11.87 3.46 -1.53
N ARG A 139 -11.80 4.35 -2.52
CA ARG A 139 -12.71 5.51 -2.63
C ARG A 139 -14.18 5.09 -2.79
N LEU A 140 -14.44 4.02 -3.55
CA LEU A 140 -15.79 3.48 -3.74
C LEU A 140 -16.42 3.10 -2.39
N VAL A 141 -15.63 2.48 -1.50
CA VAL A 141 -16.07 2.06 -0.16
C VAL A 141 -15.91 3.16 0.91
N GLY A 142 -15.59 4.41 0.50
CA GLY A 142 -15.52 5.58 1.37
C GLY A 142 -14.17 5.85 2.03
N VAL A 143 -13.17 5.02 1.77
CA VAL A 143 -11.84 5.13 2.38
C VAL A 143 -11.01 6.19 1.64
N SER A 144 -10.39 7.11 2.37
CA SER A 144 -9.54 8.15 1.77
C SER A 144 -8.28 7.54 1.18
N ALA A 145 -8.14 7.69 -0.13
CA ALA A 145 -7.04 7.14 -0.89
C ALA A 145 -6.54 8.17 -1.88
N ARG A 146 -5.38 8.78 -1.62
CA ARG A 146 -4.70 9.65 -2.56
C ARG A 146 -3.92 8.82 -3.58
N TYR A 147 -3.91 9.26 -4.82
CA TYR A 147 -3.23 8.60 -5.93
C TYR A 147 -2.95 9.63 -7.02
N SER A 148 -1.75 9.59 -7.59
CA SER A 148 -1.32 10.35 -8.76
C SER A 148 -0.57 9.43 -9.70
N ASN A 149 -0.71 9.63 -11.01
CA ASN A 149 0.09 8.89 -12.01
C ASN A 149 1.50 9.46 -12.17
N ASP A 150 1.74 10.66 -11.66
CA ASP A 150 2.90 11.48 -12.03
C ASP A 150 3.86 11.72 -10.85
N ALA A 151 3.77 10.93 -9.78
CA ALA A 151 4.66 11.03 -8.63
C ALA A 151 5.79 10.01 -8.74
N ASP A 152 7.02 10.43 -8.44
CA ASP A 152 8.15 9.52 -8.29
C ASP A 152 8.24 8.96 -6.86
N ASP A 153 9.11 7.98 -6.66
CA ASP A 153 9.24 7.29 -5.37
C ASP A 153 9.64 8.22 -4.20
N PRO A 154 10.65 9.12 -4.33
CA PRO A 154 10.93 10.14 -3.31
C PRO A 154 9.71 10.99 -2.96
N ASP A 155 9.02 11.53 -3.97
CA ASP A 155 7.85 12.39 -3.78
C ASP A 155 6.73 11.65 -3.04
N LEU A 156 6.53 10.36 -3.33
CA LEU A 156 5.54 9.54 -2.63
C LEU A 156 5.85 9.38 -1.13
N VAL A 157 7.13 9.19 -0.77
CA VAL A 157 7.51 9.04 0.64
C VAL A 157 7.35 10.36 1.38
N ASP A 158 7.86 11.45 0.81
CA ASP A 158 7.80 12.76 1.44
C ASP A 158 6.35 13.20 1.62
N LEU A 159 5.52 13.04 0.59
CA LEU A 159 4.08 13.33 0.68
C LEU A 159 3.35 12.44 1.69
N ALA A 160 3.69 11.14 1.78
CA ALA A 160 3.09 10.25 2.77
C ALA A 160 3.38 10.72 4.20
N ASN A 161 4.63 11.12 4.45
CA ASN A 161 5.05 11.61 5.76
C ASN A 161 4.43 12.96 6.11
N GLU A 162 4.46 13.92 5.18
CA GLU A 162 3.89 15.26 5.35
C GLU A 162 2.40 15.22 5.65
N GLU A 163 1.64 14.38 4.95
CA GLU A 163 0.19 14.28 5.12
C GLU A 163 -0.25 13.23 6.17
N GLY A 164 0.71 12.56 6.82
CA GLY A 164 0.43 11.47 7.76
C GLY A 164 -0.40 10.35 7.13
N ARG A 165 -0.10 9.98 5.89
CA ARG A 165 -0.76 8.90 5.14
C ARG A 165 0.07 7.62 5.19
N ILE A 166 -0.61 6.49 5.13
CA ILE A 166 0.03 5.20 4.96
C ILE A 166 0.31 5.00 3.46
N LEU A 167 1.57 4.85 3.10
CA LEU A 167 1.97 4.54 1.72
C LEU A 167 1.72 3.06 1.43
N LEU A 168 0.80 2.79 0.49
CA LEU A 168 0.51 1.46 -0.02
C LEU A 168 1.28 1.21 -1.31
N THR A 169 2.00 0.09 -1.37
CA THR A 169 2.77 -0.29 -2.55
C THR A 169 2.94 -1.80 -2.68
N GLN A 170 3.26 -2.27 -3.89
CA GLN A 170 3.77 -3.63 -4.12
C GLN A 170 5.29 -3.66 -4.38
N ASP A 171 5.98 -2.53 -4.20
CA ASP A 171 7.43 -2.41 -4.33
C ASP A 171 8.11 -2.57 -2.97
N HIS A 172 8.96 -3.61 -2.85
CA HIS A 172 9.73 -3.86 -1.63
C HIS A 172 10.81 -2.80 -1.39
N GLY A 173 11.39 -2.24 -2.44
CA GLY A 173 12.42 -1.19 -2.38
C GLY A 173 11.86 0.10 -1.77
N LEU A 174 10.66 0.50 -2.19
CA LEU A 174 9.98 1.68 -1.67
C LEU A 174 9.71 1.57 -0.16
N LEU A 175 9.30 0.39 0.33
CA LEU A 175 9.06 0.12 1.76
C LEU A 175 10.34 0.06 2.62
N LYS A 176 11.51 -0.08 2.01
CA LYS A 176 12.81 -0.12 2.71
C LYS A 176 13.48 1.26 2.79
N ARG A 177 12.84 2.32 2.29
CA ARG A 177 13.37 3.69 2.40
C ARG A 177 13.39 4.14 3.85
N ARG A 178 14.54 4.66 4.30
CA ARG A 178 14.79 5.01 5.72
C ARG A 178 13.88 6.13 6.24
N ASN A 179 13.46 7.04 5.37
CA ASN A 179 12.59 8.17 5.72
C ASN A 179 11.10 7.80 5.72
N LEU A 180 10.68 6.60 5.29
CA LEU A 180 9.26 6.25 5.28
C LEU A 180 8.76 5.92 6.69
N HIS A 181 7.83 6.73 7.21
CA HIS A 181 7.29 6.53 8.56
C HIS A 181 6.20 5.45 8.62
N LEU A 182 5.26 5.49 7.66
CA LEU A 182 4.12 4.58 7.59
C LEU A 182 3.98 4.02 6.18
N GLY A 183 4.27 2.74 6.02
CA GLY A 183 4.13 2.03 4.75
C GLY A 183 3.50 0.66 4.93
N ALA A 184 2.98 0.11 3.84
CA ALA A 184 2.44 -1.22 3.82
C ALA A 184 2.51 -1.86 2.44
N TYR A 185 2.98 -3.11 2.43
CA TYR A 185 2.88 -3.97 1.26
C TYR A 185 1.44 -4.42 1.04
N VAL A 186 0.95 -4.26 -0.18
CA VAL A 186 -0.37 -4.73 -0.60
C VAL A 186 -0.23 -6.13 -1.21
N ARG A 187 -0.88 -7.11 -0.60
CA ARG A 187 -0.92 -8.49 -1.09
C ARG A 187 -1.99 -8.68 -2.17
N GLY A 188 -1.78 -9.67 -3.04
CA GLY A 188 -2.71 -10.03 -4.11
C GLY A 188 -2.39 -9.38 -5.45
N SER A 189 -2.79 -10.04 -6.53
CA SER A 189 -2.56 -9.58 -7.90
C SER A 189 -3.79 -8.92 -8.52
N ARG A 190 -4.99 -9.25 -8.02
CA ARG A 190 -6.24 -8.67 -8.50
C ARG A 190 -6.67 -7.52 -7.59
N PRO A 191 -7.30 -6.48 -8.14
CA PRO A 191 -7.80 -5.37 -7.34
C PRO A 191 -8.82 -5.75 -6.24
N ASP A 192 -9.51 -6.89 -6.37
CA ASP A 192 -10.41 -7.43 -5.32
C ASP A 192 -9.60 -7.97 -4.14
N ASP A 193 -8.57 -8.76 -4.41
CA ASP A 193 -7.69 -9.35 -3.40
C ASP A 193 -6.90 -8.24 -2.67
N GLN A 194 -6.43 -7.24 -3.42
CA GLN A 194 -5.73 -6.07 -2.87
C GLN A 194 -6.64 -5.24 -1.95
N LEU A 195 -7.92 -5.07 -2.32
CA LEU A 195 -8.88 -4.38 -1.46
C LEU A 195 -9.10 -5.18 -0.17
N ALA A 196 -9.32 -6.49 -0.27
CA ALA A 196 -9.49 -7.34 0.89
C ALA A 196 -8.27 -7.29 1.81
N ASP A 197 -7.05 -7.37 1.28
CA ASP A 197 -5.81 -7.30 2.07
C ASP A 197 -5.71 -5.99 2.88
N VAL A 198 -6.02 -4.85 2.27
CA VAL A 198 -6.00 -3.53 2.94
C VAL A 198 -7.09 -3.44 4.01
N LEU A 199 -8.29 -3.93 3.73
CA LEU A 199 -9.40 -3.90 4.69
C LEU A 199 -9.15 -4.84 5.88
N GLU A 200 -8.59 -6.04 5.64
CA GLU A 200 -8.22 -6.97 6.71
C GLU A 200 -7.07 -6.44 7.55
N ARG A 201 -6.10 -5.76 6.91
CA ARG A 201 -4.95 -5.19 7.61
C ARG A 201 -5.32 -4.00 8.46
N PHE A 202 -6.15 -3.07 7.97
CA PHE A 202 -6.34 -1.78 8.65
C PHE A 202 -7.73 -1.55 9.21
N ALA A 203 -8.71 -2.37 8.84
CA ALA A 203 -10.12 -2.25 9.25
C ALA A 203 -10.64 -0.79 9.24
N PRO A 204 -10.44 -0.02 8.14
CA PRO A 204 -10.89 1.36 8.10
C PRO A 204 -12.43 1.41 8.16
N PRO A 205 -13.03 2.45 8.76
CA PRO A 205 -14.47 2.62 8.69
C PRO A 205 -14.91 2.79 7.24
N LEU A 206 -15.92 2.03 6.83
CA LEU A 206 -16.47 2.10 5.48
C LEU A 206 -17.61 3.13 5.43
N ALA A 207 -17.59 3.96 4.40
CA ALA A 207 -18.66 4.91 4.09
C ALA A 207 -18.90 4.91 2.58
N PRO A 208 -19.44 3.83 2.01
CA PRO A 208 -19.54 3.67 0.56
C PRO A 208 -20.23 4.86 -0.11
N TRP A 209 -19.79 5.19 -1.32
CA TRP A 209 -20.41 6.22 -2.17
C TRP A 209 -20.33 7.66 -1.62
N THR A 210 -19.43 7.93 -0.67
CA THR A 210 -19.19 9.27 -0.12
C THR A 210 -18.00 9.99 -0.75
N ARG A 211 -17.16 9.29 -1.53
CA ARG A 211 -15.96 9.85 -2.15
C ARG A 211 -15.93 9.69 -3.66
N CYS A 212 -15.35 10.69 -4.31
CA CYS A 212 -15.10 10.72 -5.73
C CYS A 212 -14.03 9.69 -6.09
N THR A 213 -14.39 8.61 -6.80
CA THR A 213 -13.36 7.61 -7.19
C THR A 213 -12.26 8.15 -8.10
N ALA A 214 -12.46 9.33 -8.72
CA ALA A 214 -11.45 9.99 -9.54
C ALA A 214 -10.42 10.79 -8.72
N CYS A 215 -10.86 11.58 -7.72
CA CYS A 215 -9.99 12.53 -7.01
C CYS A 215 -10.02 12.46 -5.48
N ASP A 216 -10.72 11.50 -4.87
CA ASP A 216 -10.91 11.35 -3.41
C ASP A 216 -11.79 12.41 -2.72
N GLY A 217 -12.18 13.48 -3.44
CA GLY A 217 -13.03 14.56 -2.92
C GLY A 217 -14.44 14.11 -2.50
N PRO A 218 -15.10 14.79 -1.55
CA PRO A 218 -16.40 14.37 -1.04
C PRO A 218 -17.52 14.55 -2.07
N LEU A 219 -18.40 13.57 -2.12
CA LEU A 219 -19.62 13.59 -2.94
C LEU A 219 -20.75 14.23 -2.15
N VAL A 220 -21.36 15.25 -2.74
CA VAL A 220 -22.53 15.93 -2.17
C VAL A 220 -23.75 15.67 -3.04
N PRO A 221 -24.95 15.45 -2.47
CA PRO A 221 -26.19 15.40 -3.23
C PRO A 221 -26.36 16.66 -4.10
N VAL A 222 -26.95 16.51 -5.27
CA VAL A 222 -27.20 17.63 -6.19
C VAL A 222 -28.52 17.42 -6.92
N ASP A 223 -29.24 18.52 -7.15
CA ASP A 223 -30.49 18.46 -7.90
C ASP A 223 -30.24 18.15 -9.38
N LYS A 224 -31.14 17.36 -9.95
CA LYS A 224 -31.09 16.98 -11.37
C LYS A 224 -31.02 18.20 -12.28
N ALA A 225 -31.71 19.28 -11.92
CA ALA A 225 -31.72 20.53 -12.68
C ALA A 225 -30.33 21.17 -12.80
N GLU A 226 -29.52 21.14 -11.72
CA GLU A 226 -28.20 21.77 -11.68
C GLU A 226 -27.17 21.08 -12.58
N ILE A 227 -27.30 19.76 -12.77
CA ILE A 227 -26.36 18.97 -13.59
C ILE A 227 -26.96 18.52 -14.92
N ALA A 228 -28.19 18.92 -15.23
CA ALA A 228 -28.96 18.45 -16.37
C ALA A 228 -28.22 18.59 -17.73
N GLN A 229 -27.39 19.62 -17.86
CA GLN A 229 -26.58 19.89 -19.06
C GLN A 229 -25.33 19.00 -19.17
N GLN A 230 -24.87 18.43 -18.05
CA GLN A 230 -23.71 17.52 -18.00
C GLN A 230 -24.12 16.06 -18.20
N LEU A 231 -25.42 15.76 -18.10
CA LEU A 231 -25.97 14.42 -18.24
C LEU A 231 -26.26 14.08 -19.69
N ARG A 232 -25.96 12.84 -20.10
CA ARG A 232 -26.45 12.31 -21.38
C ARG A 232 -27.99 12.26 -21.37
N PRO A 233 -28.67 12.45 -22.52
CA PRO A 233 -30.13 12.45 -22.59
C PRO A 233 -30.79 11.21 -21.97
N GLY A 234 -30.22 10.02 -22.18
CA GLY A 234 -30.70 8.78 -21.56
C GLY A 234 -30.60 8.79 -20.03
N THR A 235 -29.44 9.18 -19.48
CA THR A 235 -29.24 9.33 -18.03
C THR A 235 -30.22 10.33 -17.42
N ARG A 236 -30.41 11.47 -18.09
CA ARG A 236 -31.35 12.50 -17.65
C ARG A 236 -32.79 12.00 -17.64
N ARG A 237 -33.18 11.07 -18.51
CA ARG A 237 -34.55 10.53 -18.54
C ARG A 237 -34.78 9.44 -17.49
N THR A 238 -33.75 8.68 -17.13
CA THR A 238 -33.90 7.44 -16.35
C THR A 238 -33.67 7.60 -14.85
N TYR A 239 -32.93 8.63 -14.40
CA TYR A 239 -32.51 8.74 -12.99
C TYR A 239 -32.88 10.10 -12.39
N ASP A 240 -33.15 10.10 -11.08
CA ASP A 240 -33.53 11.29 -10.30
C ASP A 240 -32.63 11.56 -9.09
N THR A 241 -31.76 10.62 -8.70
CA THR A 241 -30.82 10.79 -7.59
C THR A 241 -29.39 10.99 -8.09
N PHE A 242 -28.82 12.16 -7.80
CA PHE A 242 -27.50 12.56 -8.26
C PHE A 242 -26.61 13.12 -7.14
N ALA A 243 -25.31 12.97 -7.32
CA ALA A 243 -24.29 13.69 -6.55
C ALA A 243 -23.28 14.33 -7.49
N ARG A 244 -22.57 15.30 -6.93
CA ARG A 244 -21.43 15.95 -7.54
C ARG A 244 -20.24 15.88 -6.61
N CYS A 245 -19.05 15.66 -7.15
CA CYS A 245 -17.83 15.88 -6.39
C CYS A 245 -17.65 17.38 -6.13
N SER A 246 -17.53 17.77 -4.86
CA SER A 246 -17.28 19.17 -4.48
C SER A 246 -15.90 19.69 -4.93
N SER A 247 -14.94 18.81 -5.20
CA SER A 247 -13.58 19.19 -5.62
C SER A 247 -13.42 19.29 -7.13
N CYS A 248 -13.89 18.29 -7.89
CA CYS A 248 -13.68 18.25 -9.35
C CYS A 248 -14.97 18.43 -10.17
N GLY A 249 -16.11 18.66 -9.53
CA GLY A 249 -17.39 18.89 -10.20
C GLY A 249 -18.00 17.69 -10.92
N ARG A 250 -17.34 16.53 -10.91
CA ARG A 250 -17.81 15.34 -11.65
C ARG A 250 -19.17 14.85 -11.11
N PRO A 251 -20.17 14.63 -11.98
CA PRO A 251 -21.48 14.12 -11.57
C PRO A 251 -21.47 12.59 -11.44
N TYR A 252 -22.35 12.09 -10.56
CA TYR A 252 -22.55 10.68 -10.26
C TYR A 252 -24.03 10.35 -10.06
N TRP A 253 -24.48 9.14 -10.42
CA TRP A 253 -25.88 8.70 -10.28
C TRP A 253 -26.01 7.20 -10.08
N HIS A 254 -27.08 6.72 -9.45
CA HIS A 254 -27.29 5.28 -9.26
C HIS A 254 -27.86 4.64 -10.53
N GLY A 255 -27.08 3.84 -11.25
CA GLY A 255 -27.45 3.23 -12.52
C GLY A 255 -28.08 1.83 -12.43
N ALA A 256 -28.60 1.30 -13.54
CA ALA A 256 -29.04 -0.10 -13.66
C ALA A 256 -27.89 -1.11 -13.89
N HIS A 257 -26.68 -0.63 -14.22
CA HIS A 257 -25.49 -1.45 -14.49
C HIS A 257 -24.48 -1.47 -13.32
N THR A 258 -24.95 -1.27 -12.09
CA THR A 258 -24.12 -1.13 -10.88
C THR A 258 -23.75 -2.44 -10.22
N ARG A 259 -24.34 -3.56 -10.66
CA ARG A 259 -24.24 -4.86 -9.98
C ARG A 259 -22.82 -5.25 -9.61
N HIS A 260 -21.84 -4.92 -10.46
CA HIS A 260 -20.43 -5.17 -10.15
C HIS A 260 -19.89 -4.30 -9.01
N LEU A 261 -20.20 -3.00 -8.99
CA LEU A 261 -19.75 -2.10 -7.93
C LEU A 261 -20.46 -2.37 -6.60
N GLU A 262 -21.76 -2.71 -6.64
CA GLU A 262 -22.50 -3.21 -5.48
C GLU A 262 -21.84 -4.47 -4.92
N ALA A 263 -21.51 -5.44 -5.77
CA ALA A 263 -20.82 -6.65 -5.33
C ALA A 263 -19.46 -6.36 -4.67
N VAL A 264 -18.72 -5.35 -5.14
CA VAL A 264 -17.47 -4.90 -4.50
C VAL A 264 -17.74 -4.29 -3.13
N VAL A 265 -18.76 -3.44 -3.00
CA VAL A 265 -19.15 -2.83 -1.71
C VAL A 265 -19.61 -3.91 -0.71
N ASP A 266 -20.44 -4.85 -1.15
CA ASP A 266 -20.92 -5.94 -0.31
C ASP A 266 -19.77 -6.86 0.12
N ALA A 267 -18.83 -7.16 -0.77
CA ALA A 267 -17.63 -7.93 -0.44
C ALA A 267 -16.77 -7.19 0.60
N ALA A 268 -16.56 -5.89 0.43
CA ALA A 268 -15.82 -5.07 1.37
C ALA A 268 -16.50 -5.02 2.75
N ALA A 269 -17.82 -4.88 2.80
CA ALA A 269 -18.58 -4.91 4.05
C ALA A 269 -18.43 -6.24 4.79
N ARG A 270 -18.48 -7.37 4.07
CA ARG A 270 -18.24 -8.70 4.65
C ARG A 270 -16.82 -8.86 5.20
N VAL A 271 -15.82 -8.32 4.52
CA VAL A 271 -14.42 -8.33 5.01
C VAL A 271 -14.31 -7.51 6.29
N SER A 272 -14.80 -6.26 6.27
CA SER A 272 -14.73 -5.35 7.43
C SER A 272 -15.43 -5.91 8.67
N ALA A 273 -16.57 -6.59 8.50
CA ALA A 273 -17.30 -7.22 9.59
C ALA A 273 -16.49 -8.34 10.28
N ARG A 274 -15.70 -9.12 9.52
CA ARG A 274 -14.83 -10.16 10.08
C ARG A 274 -13.59 -9.61 10.77
N SER A 275 -13.12 -8.43 10.36
CA SER A 275 -11.91 -7.81 10.91
C SER A 275 -12.17 -6.99 12.16
N THR A 276 -13.42 -6.65 12.46
CA THR A 276 -13.80 -5.82 13.62
C THR A 276 -14.42 -6.64 14.76
N GLY A 277 -14.82 -7.88 14.48
CA GLY A 277 -15.35 -8.83 15.47
C GLY A 277 -14.25 -9.73 16.02
#